data_AF-A0A4U3JYK7-F1
#
_entry.id   AF-A0A4U3JYK7-F1
#
_cell.length_a   1.000
_cell.length_b   1.000
_cell.length_c   1.000
_cell.angle_alpha   90.00
_cell.angle_beta   90.00
_cell.angle_gamma   90.00
#
_symmetry.space_group_name_H-M   'P 1'
#
loop_
_entity.id
_entity.type
_entity.pdbx_description
1 polymer ?
#
loop_
_entity_poly.entity_id
_entity_poly.type
_entity_poly.pdbx_seq_one_letter_code
_entity_poly.pdbx_strand_id
1 'polypeptide(L)'
;AQLHEFDGNTVIVLVGNVTKANVGALNYARSIGDYVVAMHVSMDENVEKEKEIQEEFKKHFPDVRLSIVHSSYRSLQNPILRYVDLVSKNATKHNYSTTVLVPQFVPNKRWQNILHNQTSLRLRIRLAWRENIIVATYSYHLKK
;
A
#
# COMPACT_ATOMS: atom_id res chain seq x y z
N ALA A 1 14.89 13.53 24.17
CA ALA A 1 13.58 13.59 23.48
C ALA A 1 12.61 12.75 24.29
N GLN A 2 11.37 13.21 24.50
CA GLN A 2 10.32 12.40 25.12
C GLN A 2 9.97 11.27 24.15
N LEU A 3 9.91 10.03 24.64
CA LEU A 3 9.44 8.90 23.86
C LEU A 3 7.93 9.04 23.66
N HIS A 4 7.47 8.95 22.42
CA HIS A 4 6.05 8.95 22.09
C HIS A 4 5.57 7.51 21.92
N GLU A 5 4.64 7.08 22.76
CA GLU A 5 4.00 5.76 22.68
C GLU A 5 2.71 5.87 21.87
N PHE A 6 2.57 4.99 20.88
CA PHE A 6 1.37 4.90 20.04
C PHE A 6 0.39 3.88 20.62
N ASP A 7 -0.91 4.19 20.56
CA ASP A 7 -1.98 3.30 21.03
C ASP A 7 -2.40 2.24 20.00
N GLY A 8 -1.87 2.33 18.78
CA GLY A 8 -2.15 1.38 17.70
C GLY A 8 -1.47 1.75 16.38
N ASN A 9 -1.81 0.99 15.33
CA ASN A 9 -1.26 1.15 13.99
C ASN A 9 -2.32 0.95 12.91
N THR A 10 -2.46 1.96 12.05
CA THR A 10 -3.23 1.85 10.81
C THR A 10 -2.28 1.51 9.66
N VAL A 11 -2.48 0.35 9.04
CA VAL A 11 -1.62 -0.14 7.95
C VAL A 11 -2.33 -0.04 6.62
N ILE A 12 -1.74 0.72 5.70
CA ILE A 12 -2.18 0.83 4.31
C ILE A 12 -1.27 -0.06 3.47
N VAL A 13 -1.84 -1.07 2.80
CA VAL A 13 -1.11 -1.90 1.85
C VAL A 13 -1.40 -1.40 0.43
N LEU A 14 -0.37 -1.00 -0.32
CA LEU A 14 -0.54 -0.59 -1.70
C LEU A 14 -0.73 -1.81 -2.61
N VAL A 15 -1.88 -1.91 -3.27
CA VAL A 15 -2.29 -3.05 -4.10
C VAL A 15 -2.38 -2.60 -5.56
N GLY A 16 -1.45 -3.10 -6.38
CA GLY A 16 -1.45 -2.88 -7.83
C GLY A 16 -2.48 -3.77 -8.54
N ASN A 17 -2.15 -5.05 -8.75
CA ASN A 17 -3.10 -6.11 -9.11
C ASN A 17 -3.08 -7.17 -8.01
N VAL A 18 -4.14 -7.97 -7.82
CA VAL A 18 -4.13 -9.09 -6.87
C VAL A 18 -3.07 -10.11 -7.30
N THR A 19 -2.04 -10.33 -6.47
CA THR A 19 -0.91 -11.21 -6.76
C THR A 19 -0.41 -11.88 -5.47
N LYS A 20 0.44 -12.91 -5.59
CA LYS A 20 1.04 -13.60 -4.43
C LYS A 20 1.80 -12.66 -3.48
N ALA A 21 2.44 -11.60 -3.98
CA ALA A 21 3.11 -10.62 -3.13
C ALA A 21 2.12 -9.86 -2.23
N ASN A 22 0.91 -9.59 -2.72
CA ASN A 22 -0.11 -8.91 -1.92
C ASN A 22 -0.63 -9.79 -0.79
N VAL A 23 -0.75 -11.11 -1.02
CA VAL A 23 -1.15 -12.07 0.03
C VAL A 23 -0.17 -12.01 1.20
N GLY A 24 1.12 -12.12 0.92
CA GLY A 24 2.15 -12.02 1.94
C GLY A 24 2.16 -10.66 2.66
N ALA A 25 2.05 -9.57 1.90
CA ALA A 25 2.04 -8.22 2.45
C ALA A 25 0.80 -7.95 3.34
N LEU A 26 -0.38 -8.40 2.92
CA LEU A 26 -1.62 -8.24 3.69
C LEU A 26 -1.61 -9.08 4.97
N ASN A 27 -1.07 -10.30 4.91
CA ASN A 27 -0.91 -11.12 6.11
C ASN A 27 0.06 -10.48 7.11
N TYR A 28 1.18 -9.92 6.63
CA TYR A 28 2.09 -9.17 7.49
C TYR A 28 1.45 -7.90 8.05
N ALA A 29 0.68 -7.16 7.22
CA ALA A 29 -0.04 -5.98 7.68
C ALA A 29 -1.00 -6.31 8.83
N ARG A 30 -1.72 -7.43 8.75
CA ARG A 30 -2.59 -7.93 9.84
C ARG A 30 -1.85 -8.29 11.12
N SER A 31 -0.58 -8.69 11.03
CA SER A 31 0.19 -9.02 12.24
C SER A 31 0.71 -7.79 12.99
N ILE A 32 0.71 -6.61 12.36
CA ILE A 32 1.27 -5.39 12.95
C ILE A 32 0.26 -4.23 13.06
N GLY A 33 -0.95 -4.40 12.53
CA GLY A 33 -1.93 -3.33 12.37
C GLY A 33 -3.26 -3.69 13.02
N ASP A 34 -3.76 -2.77 13.84
CA ASP A 34 -5.10 -2.80 14.40
C ASP A 34 -6.17 -2.54 13.32
N TYR A 35 -5.83 -1.67 12.36
CA TYR A 35 -6.65 -1.41 11.19
C TYR A 35 -5.85 -1.61 9.91
N VAL A 36 -6.30 -2.53 9.05
CA VAL A 36 -5.65 -2.81 7.77
C VAL A 36 -6.55 -2.40 6.62
N VAL A 37 -6.01 -1.61 5.69
CA VAL A 37 -6.69 -1.19 4.47
C VAL A 37 -5.82 -1.54 3.26
N ALA A 38 -6.41 -2.23 2.30
CA ALA A 38 -5.82 -2.36 0.98
C ALA A 38 -6.19 -1.13 0.13
N MET A 39 -5.20 -0.46 -0.44
CA MET A 39 -5.42 0.68 -1.32
C MET A 39 -5.09 0.31 -2.76
N HIS A 40 -6.06 0.45 -3.66
CA HIS A 40 -5.87 0.33 -5.10
C HIS A 40 -6.12 1.69 -5.76
N VAL A 41 -5.30 2.04 -6.76
CA VAL A 41 -5.55 3.22 -7.60
C VAL A 41 -6.07 2.74 -8.94
N SER A 42 -7.34 3.04 -9.20
CA SER A 42 -7.95 2.77 -10.50
C SER A 42 -7.68 3.93 -11.45
N MET A 43 -7.29 3.60 -12.68
CA MET A 43 -7.20 4.57 -13.78
C MET A 43 -8.47 4.40 -14.61
N ASP A 44 -9.13 5.50 -14.97
CA ASP A 44 -10.51 5.57 -15.50
C ASP A 44 -10.75 4.86 -16.86
N GLU A 45 -9.84 4.01 -17.30
CA GLU A 45 -9.81 3.40 -18.64
C GLU A 45 -10.35 1.98 -18.68
N ASN A 46 -10.64 1.36 -17.54
CA ASN A 46 -11.13 -0.03 -17.53
C ASN A 46 -12.00 -0.37 -16.30
N VAL A 47 -13.29 -0.06 -16.37
CA VAL A 47 -14.30 -0.37 -15.34
C VAL A 47 -14.46 -1.87 -15.11
N GLU A 48 -14.35 -2.69 -16.16
CA GLU A 48 -14.49 -4.14 -16.05
C GLU A 48 -13.34 -4.75 -15.23
N LYS A 49 -12.10 -4.35 -15.53
CA LYS A 49 -10.92 -4.77 -14.79
C LYS A 49 -10.96 -4.35 -13.32
N GLU A 50 -11.52 -3.18 -13.01
CA GLU A 50 -11.70 -2.75 -11.62
C GLU A 50 -12.64 -3.71 -10.88
N LYS A 51 -13.76 -4.10 -11.51
CA LYS A 51 -14.70 -5.08 -10.93
C LYS A 51 -14.03 -6.43 -10.70
N GLU A 52 -13.26 -6.92 -11.68
CA GLU A 52 -12.49 -8.17 -11.52
C GLU A 52 -11.55 -8.11 -10.32
N ILE A 53 -10.82 -7.00 -10.15
CA ILE A 53 -9.92 -6.79 -9.01
C ILE A 53 -10.70 -6.77 -7.69
N GLN A 54 -11.85 -6.09 -7.64
CA GLN A 54 -12.69 -6.05 -6.44
C GLN A 54 -13.20 -7.44 -6.05
N GLU A 55 -13.71 -8.20 -7.02
CA GLU A 55 -14.24 -9.54 -6.82
C GLU A 55 -13.14 -10.52 -6.38
N GLU A 56 -12.02 -10.53 -7.09
CA GLU A 56 -10.87 -11.36 -6.75
C GLU A 56 -10.32 -10.99 -5.36
N PHE A 57 -10.21 -9.71 -5.04
CA PHE A 57 -9.75 -9.25 -3.74
C PHE A 57 -10.69 -9.71 -2.63
N LYS A 58 -12.01 -9.49 -2.80
CA LYS A 58 -13.02 -9.88 -1.80
C LYS A 58 -13.02 -11.39 -1.55
N LYS A 59 -12.77 -12.20 -2.59
CA LYS A 59 -12.65 -13.65 -2.46
C LYS A 59 -11.45 -14.07 -1.61
N HIS A 60 -10.32 -13.37 -1.71
CA HIS A 60 -9.09 -13.71 -0.98
C HIS A 60 -8.97 -13.04 0.40
N PHE A 61 -9.55 -11.84 0.57
CA PHE A 61 -9.45 -11.01 1.77
C PHE A 61 -10.81 -10.38 2.14
N PRO A 62 -11.83 -11.20 2.47
CA PRO A 62 -13.18 -10.70 2.74
C PRO A 62 -13.23 -9.70 3.91
N ASP A 63 -12.33 -9.86 4.89
CA ASP A 63 -12.30 -9.05 6.11
C ASP A 63 -11.40 -7.80 5.99
N VAL A 64 -10.74 -7.60 4.85
CA VAL A 64 -9.91 -6.41 4.64
C VAL A 64 -10.67 -5.42 3.78
N ARG A 65 -10.74 -4.18 4.24
CA ARG A 65 -11.32 -3.09 3.44
C ARG A 65 -10.44 -2.83 2.22
N LEU A 66 -11.00 -2.96 1.02
CA LEU A 66 -10.42 -2.45 -0.21
C LEU A 66 -10.90 -1.02 -0.45
N SER A 67 -9.98 -0.07 -0.53
CA SER A 67 -10.25 1.30 -0.91
C SER A 67 -9.75 1.55 -2.33
N ILE A 68 -10.68 1.82 -3.23
CA ILE A 68 -10.34 2.22 -4.61
C ILE A 68 -10.34 3.73 -4.71
N VAL A 69 -9.24 4.27 -5.23
CA VAL A 69 -9.09 5.70 -5.48
C VAL A 69 -8.95 5.90 -6.98
N HIS A 70 -9.90 6.63 -7.56
CA HIS A 70 -9.88 6.95 -8.99
C HIS A 70 -8.88 8.06 -9.30
N SER A 71 -8.20 7.93 -10.44
CA SER A 71 -7.19 8.90 -10.91
C SER A 71 -7.46 9.30 -12.35
N SER A 72 -7.90 10.56 -12.52
CA SER A 72 -8.24 11.18 -13.81
C SER A 72 -7.05 11.59 -14.69
N TYR A 73 -5.81 11.43 -14.21
CA TYR A 73 -4.59 11.90 -14.91
C TYR A 73 -3.54 10.81 -15.14
N ARG A 74 -3.92 9.52 -15.08
CA ARG A 74 -2.98 8.37 -15.14
C ARG A 74 -1.80 8.44 -14.14
N SER A 75 -1.92 9.29 -13.11
CA SER A 75 -0.90 9.46 -12.09
C SER A 75 -1.26 8.62 -10.88
N LEU A 76 -0.37 7.69 -10.50
CA LEU A 76 -0.54 6.89 -9.29
C LEU A 76 -0.20 7.69 -8.03
N GLN A 77 0.77 8.61 -8.13
CA GLN A 77 1.43 9.17 -6.96
C GLN A 77 0.52 10.12 -6.17
N ASN A 78 -0.10 11.08 -6.84
CA ASN A 78 -0.90 12.10 -6.16
C ASN A 78 -2.15 11.52 -5.46
N PRO A 79 -2.92 10.59 -6.08
CA PRO A 79 -4.00 9.90 -5.39
C PRO A 79 -3.53 9.14 -4.16
N ILE A 80 -2.39 8.44 -4.23
CA ILE A 80 -1.82 7.73 -3.08
C ILE A 80 -1.47 8.70 -1.96
N LEU A 81 -0.71 9.75 -2.26
CA LEU A 81 -0.30 10.71 -1.23
C LEU A 81 -1.52 11.33 -0.53
N ARG A 82 -2.52 11.80 -1.29
CA ARG A 82 -3.74 12.38 -0.69
C ARG A 82 -4.49 11.39 0.18
N TYR A 83 -4.62 10.15 -0.27
CA TYR A 83 -5.31 9.12 0.51
C TYR A 83 -4.56 8.80 1.81
N VAL A 84 -3.24 8.62 1.73
CA VAL A 84 -2.39 8.36 2.90
C VAL A 84 -2.44 9.53 3.87
N ASP A 85 -2.38 10.78 3.38
CA ASP A 85 -2.48 11.97 4.22
C ASP A 85 -3.82 12.02 4.99
N LEU A 86 -4.93 11.63 4.34
CA LEU A 86 -6.26 11.54 4.98
C LEU A 86 -6.32 10.46 6.05
N VAL A 87 -5.80 9.26 5.76
CA VAL A 87 -5.76 8.16 6.73
C VAL A 87 -4.86 8.50 7.91
N SER A 88 -3.68 9.06 7.65
CA SER A 88 -2.73 9.49 8.69
C SER A 88 -3.35 10.53 9.62
N LYS A 89 -3.99 11.57 9.05
CA LYS A 89 -4.71 12.58 9.84
C LYS A 89 -5.81 11.97 10.71
N ASN A 90 -6.48 10.90 10.25
CA ASN A 90 -7.47 10.20 11.06
C ASN A 90 -6.82 9.36 12.15
N ALA A 91 -5.75 8.62 11.85
CA ALA A 91 -5.02 7.81 12.80
C ALA A 91 -4.45 8.65 13.96
N THR A 92 -3.90 9.83 13.67
CA THR A 92 -3.39 10.75 14.70
C THR A 92 -4.46 11.16 15.72
N LYS A 93 -5.73 11.30 15.32
CA LYS A 93 -6.82 11.62 16.27
C LYS A 93 -7.05 10.53 17.31
N HIS A 94 -6.65 9.31 17.01
CA HIS A 94 -6.74 8.14 17.89
C HIS A 94 -5.38 7.78 18.51
N ASN A 95 -4.36 8.63 18.36
CA ASN A 95 -2.97 8.35 18.76
C ASN A 95 -2.37 7.08 18.10
N TYR A 96 -2.79 6.80 16.86
CA TYR A 96 -2.30 5.65 16.09
C TYR A 96 -1.19 6.07 15.13
N SER A 97 -0.21 5.19 14.98
CA SER A 97 0.77 5.27 13.89
C SER A 97 0.12 4.95 12.54
N THR A 98 0.73 5.41 11.44
CA THR A 98 0.31 5.05 10.08
C THR A 98 1.47 4.42 9.33
N THR A 99 1.30 3.17 8.91
CA THR A 99 2.31 2.44 8.12
C THR A 99 1.83 2.25 6.69
N VAL A 100 2.57 2.76 5.71
CA VAL A 100 2.36 2.44 4.29
C VAL A 100 3.28 1.28 3.91
N LEU A 101 2.69 0.11 3.72
CA LEU A 101 3.39 -1.08 3.27
C LEU A 101 3.37 -1.14 1.75
N VAL A 102 4.55 -1.11 1.14
CA VAL A 102 4.78 -1.17 -0.30
C VAL A 102 5.27 -2.57 -0.68
N PRO A 103 4.42 -3.42 -1.28
CA PRO A 103 4.86 -4.72 -1.79
C PRO A 103 5.83 -4.53 -2.96
N GLN A 104 6.90 -5.31 -2.97
CA GLN A 104 7.89 -5.31 -4.05
C GLN A 104 8.19 -6.74 -4.48
N PHE A 105 8.11 -6.97 -5.79
CA PHE A 105 8.60 -8.19 -6.40
C PHE A 105 10.11 -8.10 -6.59
N VAL A 106 10.84 -9.08 -6.07
CA VAL A 106 12.28 -9.20 -6.24
C VAL A 106 12.56 -10.35 -7.21
N PRO A 107 12.95 -10.06 -8.47
CA PRO A 107 13.30 -11.09 -9.44
C PRO A 107 14.64 -11.76 -9.08
N ASN A 108 14.86 -12.97 -9.59
CA ASN A 108 16.11 -13.73 -9.36
C ASN A 108 17.35 -13.06 -9.97
N LYS A 109 17.20 -12.24 -11.03
CA LYS A 109 18.31 -11.49 -11.64
C LYS A 109 18.16 -10.00 -11.34
N ARG A 110 19.10 -9.45 -10.55
CA ARG A 110 19.05 -8.05 -10.06
C ARG A 110 19.05 -7.00 -11.18
N TRP A 111 19.68 -7.27 -12.34
CA TRP A 111 19.71 -6.34 -13.47
C TRP A 111 18.33 -6.11 -14.11
N GLN A 112 17.42 -7.09 -14.01
CA GLN A 112 16.03 -6.93 -14.45
C GLN A 112 15.26 -5.92 -13.59
N ASN A 113 15.76 -5.56 -12.40
CA ASN A 113 15.09 -4.65 -11.46
C ASN A 113 15.52 -3.18 -11.59
N ILE A 114 16.64 -2.89 -12.29
CA ILE A 114 17.25 -1.55 -12.31
C ILE A 114 16.41 -0.54 -13.10
N LEU A 115 15.67 -0.98 -14.14
CA LEU A 115 14.90 -0.08 -15.01
C LEU A 115 13.41 0.00 -14.69
N HIS A 116 12.82 -1.02 -14.06
CA HIS A 116 11.37 -1.15 -14.00
C HIS A 116 10.70 -0.60 -12.71
N ASN A 117 11.47 -0.21 -11.69
CA ASN A 117 10.90 0.15 -10.38
C ASN A 117 10.98 1.64 -9.99
N GLN A 118 11.23 2.54 -10.95
CA GLN A 118 11.42 3.98 -10.70
C GLN A 118 10.17 4.65 -10.08
N THR A 119 8.97 4.14 -10.36
CA THR A 119 7.72 4.70 -9.81
C THR A 119 7.57 4.42 -8.32
N SER A 120 7.91 3.22 -7.84
CA SER A 120 7.82 2.92 -6.40
C SER A 120 8.91 3.62 -5.61
N LEU A 121 10.12 3.79 -6.18
CA LEU A 121 11.19 4.55 -5.54
C LEU A 121 10.77 6.01 -5.32
N ARG A 122 10.23 6.67 -6.36
CA ARG A 122 9.73 8.04 -6.26
C ARG A 122 8.61 8.17 -5.24
N LEU A 123 7.69 7.21 -5.20
CA LEU A 123 6.59 7.20 -4.23
C LEU A 123 7.12 7.05 -2.79
N ARG A 124 8.03 6.11 -2.55
CA ARG A 124 8.66 5.90 -1.23
C ARG A 124 9.37 7.14 -0.73
N ILE A 125 10.15 7.79 -1.61
CA ILE A 125 10.80 9.05 -1.27
C ILE A 125 9.72 10.04 -0.85
N ARG A 126 8.73 10.34 -1.69
CA ARG A 126 7.69 11.33 -1.34
C ARG A 126 6.93 11.01 -0.05
N LEU A 127 6.62 9.75 0.21
CA LEU A 127 5.99 9.33 1.46
C LEU A 127 6.90 9.54 2.67
N ALA A 128 8.21 9.30 2.54
CA ALA A 128 9.17 9.51 3.63
C ALA A 128 9.36 10.99 4.01
N TRP A 129 9.00 11.93 3.13
CA TRP A 129 8.97 13.37 3.44
C TRP A 129 7.65 13.82 4.09
N ARG A 130 6.70 12.90 4.33
CA ARG A 130 5.47 13.20 5.08
C ARG A 130 5.65 12.90 6.56
N GLU A 131 5.12 13.78 7.39
CA GLU A 131 5.08 13.59 8.83
C GLU A 131 4.13 12.45 9.21
N ASN A 132 4.44 11.74 10.31
CA ASN A 132 3.58 10.71 10.90
C ASN A 132 3.25 9.52 9.97
N ILE A 133 4.10 9.26 8.98
CA ILE A 133 3.96 8.14 8.04
C ILE A 133 5.23 7.29 8.07
N ILE A 134 5.08 6.03 8.45
CA ILE A 134 6.11 5.01 8.35
C ILE A 134 6.01 4.34 6.99
N VAL A 135 7.12 4.26 6.25
CA VAL A 135 7.16 3.59 4.95
C VAL A 135 7.90 2.27 5.11
N ALA A 136 7.20 1.15 4.88
CA ALA A 136 7.74 -0.19 4.97
C ALA A 136 7.68 -0.89 3.60
N THR A 137 8.60 -1.82 3.37
CA THR A 137 8.63 -2.62 2.13
C THR A 137 8.43 -4.08 2.45
N TYR A 138 7.50 -4.74 1.76
CA TYR A 138 7.36 -6.20 1.79
C TYR A 138 7.98 -6.80 0.53
N SER A 139 9.11 -7.50 0.68
CA SER A 139 9.86 -8.06 -0.45
C SER A 139 9.51 -9.52 -0.70
N TYR A 140 8.77 -9.80 -1.78
CA TYR A 140 8.48 -11.16 -2.20
C TYR A 140 9.54 -11.66 -3.20
N HIS A 141 10.27 -12.70 -2.81
CA HIS A 141 11.32 -13.31 -3.62
C HIS A 141 10.78 -14.55 -4.36
N LEU A 142 10.95 -14.60 -5.68
CA LEU A 142 10.61 -15.77 -6.48
C LEU A 142 11.63 -16.88 -6.21
N LYS A 143 11.21 -17.95 -5.53
CA LYS A 143 12.01 -19.18 -5.47
C LYS A 143 12.04 -19.81 -6.88
N LYS A 144 13.22 -20.28 -7.29
CA LYS A 144 13.41 -20.99 -8.57
C LYS A 144 12.49 -22.18 -8.69
#